data_AF-A0A8T3VLM7-F1
#
_entry.id   AF-A0A8T3VLM7-F1
#
_cell.length_a   1.000
_cell.length_b   1.000
_cell.length_c   1.000
_cell.angle_alpha   90.00
_cell.angle_beta   90.00
_cell.angle_gamma   90.00
#
_symmetry.space_group_name_H-M   'P 1'
#
loop_
_entity.id
_entity.type
_entity.pdbx_description
1 polymer ?
#
loop_
_entity_poly.entity_id
_entity_poly.type
_entity_poly.pdbx_seq_one_letter_code
_entity_poly.pdbx_strand_id
1 'polypeptide(L)' 'MIITLVKKLSGREFIQEMENTYKSMSELEKTFKRTNNMKMYVDLENWKYYSNHLDETIELSESLITDKLHLNDLV' A
#
# COMPACT_ATOMS: atom_id res chain seq x y z
N MET A 1 -23.73 0.70 -3.64
CA MET A 1 -23.23 1.89 -2.89
C MET A 1 -21.72 2.00 -3.08
N ILE A 2 -21.15 3.21 -3.12
CA ILE A 2 -19.70 3.41 -3.26
C ILE A 2 -19.17 4.04 -1.96
N ILE A 3 -18.23 3.38 -1.30
CA ILE A 3 -17.51 3.90 -0.14
C ILE A 3 -16.06 4.11 -0.52
N THR A 4 -15.51 5.27 -0.16
CA THR A 4 -14.08 5.55 -0.29
C THR A 4 -13.47 5.59 1.11
N LEU A 5 -12.58 4.64 1.37
CA LEU A 5 -11.76 4.61 2.57
C LEU A 5 -10.48 5.40 2.28
N VAL A 6 -10.26 6.46 3.04
CA VAL A 6 -9.02 7.26 2.97
C VAL A 6 -8.21 6.96 4.23
N LYS A 7 -7.11 6.21 4.06
CA LYS A 7 -6.14 5.94 5.12
C LYS A 7 -5.01 6.96 5.00
N LYS A 8 -4.76 7.70 6.07
CA LYS A 8 -3.59 8.59 6.18
C LYS A 8 -2.53 7.88 6.99
N LEU A 9 -1.31 7.84 6.46
CA LEU A 9 -0.17 7.25 7.15
C LEU A 9 1.09 8.04 6.81
N SER A 10 2.09 7.99 7.67
CA SER A 10 3.41 8.57 7.44
C SER A 10 4.25 7.68 6.50
N GLY A 11 5.27 8.26 5.86
CA GLY A 11 6.27 7.51 5.10
C GLY A 11 6.92 6.39 5.90
N ARG A 12 7.15 6.61 7.21
CA ARG A 12 7.64 5.57 8.13
C ARG A 12 6.67 4.39 8.26
N GLU A 13 5.39 4.67 8.51
CA GLU A 13 4.36 3.62 8.61
C GLU A 13 4.20 2.87 7.29
N PHE A 14 4.32 3.57 6.16
CA PHE A 14 4.26 2.95 4.84
C PHE A 14 5.39 1.96 4.60
N ILE A 15 6.62 2.34 4.95
CA ILE A 15 7.77 1.43 4.84
C ILE A 15 7.55 0.20 5.71
N GLN A 16 7.05 0.38 6.93
CA GLN A 16 6.78 -0.74 7.82
C GLN A 16 5.71 -1.68 7.25
N GLU A 17 4.68 -1.15 6.59
CA GLU A 17 3.68 -1.98 5.88
C GLU A 17 4.27 -2.71 4.68
N MET A 18 5.16 -2.06 3.92
CA MET A 18 5.87 -2.68 2.81
C MET A 18 6.82 -3.79 3.29
N GLU A 19 7.53 -3.58 4.41
CA GLU A 19 8.33 -4.61 5.07
C GLU A 19 7.48 -5.78 5.54
N ASN A 20 6.31 -5.54 6.13
CA ASN A 20 5.41 -6.61 6.54
C ASN A 20 4.85 -7.40 5.35
N THR A 21 4.54 -6.72 4.24
CA THR A 21 3.91 -7.33 3.05
C THR A 21 4.92 -8.09 2.20
N TYR A 22 6.07 -7.49 1.93
CA TYR A 22 7.05 -7.98 0.96
C TYR A 22 8.36 -8.44 1.58
N LYS A 23 8.51 -8.32 2.92
CA LYS A 23 9.71 -8.63 3.71
C LYS A 23 10.88 -7.70 3.47
N SER A 24 11.24 -7.47 2.22
CA SER A 24 12.31 -6.55 1.83
C SER A 24 12.11 -6.03 0.42
N MET A 25 12.72 -4.88 0.14
CA MET A 25 12.72 -4.25 -1.19
C MET A 25 13.34 -5.18 -2.26
N SER A 26 14.34 -5.99 -1.90
CA SER A 26 14.96 -6.98 -2.81
C SER A 26 14.01 -8.12 -3.17
N GLU A 27 13.24 -8.63 -2.19
CA GLU A 27 12.25 -9.68 -2.44
C GLU A 27 11.08 -9.16 -3.29
N LEU A 28 10.65 -7.91 -3.09
CA LEU A 28 9.69 -7.24 -3.96
C LEU A 28 10.21 -7.16 -5.40
N GLU A 29 11.46 -6.73 -5.61
CA GLU A 29 12.05 -6.63 -6.94
C GLU A 29 12.15 -8.00 -7.63
N LYS A 30 12.57 -9.06 -6.91
CA LYS A 30 12.60 -10.43 -7.44
C LYS A 30 11.20 -10.93 -7.81
N THR A 31 10.22 -10.65 -6.96
CA THR A 31 8.83 -11.08 -7.18
C THR A 31 8.21 -10.34 -8.36
N PHE A 32 8.48 -9.05 -8.50
CA PHE A 32 8.12 -8.26 -9.67
C PHE A 32 8.72 -8.85 -10.95
N LYS A 33 10.03 -9.12 -10.98
CA LYS A 33 10.69 -9.73 -12.17
C LYS A 33 10.08 -11.07 -12.58
N ARG A 34 9.52 -11.82 -11.64
CA ARG A 34 8.87 -13.12 -11.91
C ARG A 34 7.42 -13.01 -12.35
N THR A 35 6.68 -12.02 -11.84
CA THR A 35 5.23 -11.90 -12.06
C THR A 35 4.87 -10.83 -13.09
N ASN A 36 5.78 -9.88 -13.34
CA ASN A 36 5.56 -8.65 -14.12
C ASN A 36 4.33 -7.87 -13.65
N ASN A 37 4.02 -7.92 -12.35
CA ASN A 37 2.84 -7.26 -11.79
C ASN A 37 3.10 -5.76 -11.62
N MET A 38 2.32 -4.94 -12.34
CA MET A 38 2.44 -3.48 -12.29
C MET A 38 2.24 -2.89 -10.88
N LYS A 39 1.40 -3.51 -10.05
CA LYS A 39 1.20 -3.07 -8.66
C LYS A 39 2.52 -3.14 -7.88
N MET A 40 3.26 -4.25 -8.03
CA MET A 40 4.54 -4.44 -7.35
C MET A 40 5.61 -3.44 -7.82
N TYR A 41 5.56 -3.04 -9.09
CA TYR A 41 6.42 -1.98 -9.61
C TYR A 41 6.12 -0.64 -8.94
N VAL A 42 4.85 -0.27 -8.86
CA VAL A 42 4.42 0.97 -8.19
C VAL A 42 4.79 0.95 -6.70
N ASP A 43 4.55 -0.17 -6.02
CA ASP A 43 4.92 -0.35 -4.61
C ASP A 43 6.44 -0.21 -4.41
N LEU A 44 7.25 -0.75 -5.33
CA LEU A 44 8.71 -0.65 -5.28
C LEU A 44 9.20 0.78 -5.43
N GLU A 45 8.66 1.53 -6.39
CA GLU A 45 9.03 2.93 -6.61
C GLU A 45 8.56 3.82 -5.46
N ASN A 46 7.35 3.60 -4.95
CA ASN A 46 6.85 4.29 -3.75
C ASN A 46 7.74 4.02 -2.54
N TRP A 47 8.15 2.76 -2.33
CA TRP A 47 9.02 2.40 -1.21
C TRP A 47 10.38 3.10 -1.31
N LYS A 48 10.98 3.17 -2.50
CA LYS A 48 12.23 3.93 -2.71
C LYS A 48 12.06 5.42 -2.42
N TYR A 49 10.95 6.02 -2.85
CA TYR A 49 10.66 7.42 -2.61
C TYR A 49 10.50 7.69 -1.11
N TYR A 50 9.57 7.02 -0.44
CA TYR A 50 9.28 7.27 0.97
C TYR A 50 10.41 6.87 1.93
N SER A 51 11.33 6.01 1.51
CA SER A 51 12.59 5.76 2.24
C SER A 51 13.41 7.02 2.47
N ASN A 52 13.29 8.01 1.58
CA ASN A 52 13.95 9.32 1.70
C ASN A 52 13.02 10.42 2.21
N HIS A 53 11.72 10.13 2.32
CA HIS A 53 10.64 11.08 2.64
C HIS A 53 9.77 10.54 3.79
N LEU A 54 10.42 10.17 4.90
CA LEU A 54 9.78 9.45 6.01
C LEU A 54 8.69 10.25 6.74
N ASP A 55 8.80 11.57 6.73
CA ASP A 55 7.90 12.48 7.45
C ASP A 55 6.71 12.95 6.58
N GLU A 56 6.70 12.58 5.30
CA GLU A 56 5.59 12.92 4.42
C GLU A 56 4.34 12.11 4.76
N THR A 57 3.19 12.77 4.66
CA THR A 57 1.89 12.12 4.86
C THR A 57 1.41 11.56 3.53
N ILE A 58 1.12 10.27 3.53
CA ILE A 58 0.58 9.52 2.41
C ILE A 58 -0.90 9.31 2.64
N GLU A 59 -1.70 9.66 1.64
CA GLU A 59 -3.13 9.36 1.62
C GLU A 59 -3.38 8.19 0.66
N LEU A 60 -3.64 7.01 1.22
CA LEU A 60 -4.07 5.84 0.47
C LEU A 60 -5.60 5.83 0.41
N SER A 61 -6.13 5.87 -0.81
CA SER A 61 -7.57 5.80 -1.05
C SER A 61 -7.94 4.46 -1.64
N GLU A 62 -8.79 3.70 -0.94
CA GLU A 62 -9.39 2.48 -1.45
C GLU A 62 -10.88 2.69 -1.66
N SER A 63 -11.37 2.40 -2.87
CA SER A 63 -12.79 2.49 -3.17
C SER A 63 -13.43 1.10 -3.12
N LEU A 64 -14.33 0.89 -2.17
CA LEU A 64 -15.13 -0.32 -2.04
C LEU A 64 -16.51 -0.08 -2.66
N ILE A 65 -16.84 -0.88 -3.67
CA ILE A 65 -18.16 -0.89 -4.29
C ILE A 65 -18.91 -2.11 -3.76
N THR A 66 -19.98 -1.88 -2.99
CA THR A 66 -20.80 -2.96 -2.44
C THR A 66 -22.25 -2.53 -2.30
N ASP A 67 -23.17 -3.50 -2.35
CA ASP A 67 -24.61 -3.31 -2.12
C ASP A 67 -25.05 -3.81 -0.74
N LYS A 68 -24.12 -4.38 0.06
CA LYS A 68 -24.34 -4.87 1.41
C LYS A 68 -23.18 -4.41 2.30
N LEU A 69 -23.45 -3.52 3.25
CA LEU A 69 -22.50 -3.19 4.31
C LEU A 69 -23.08 -3.59 5.66
N HIS A 70 -22.37 -4.47 6.35
CA HIS A 70 -22.47 -4.60 7.79
C HIS A 70 -21.23 -3.92 8.38
N LEU A 71 -21.42 -2.90 9.23
CA LEU A 71 -20.34 -2.12 9.83
C LEU A 71 -19.31 -2.97 10.61
N ASN A 72 -19.66 -4.20 10.97
CA ASN A 72 -18.76 -5.17 11.60
C ASN A 72 -17.65 -5.69 10.67
N ASP A 73 -17.77 -5.55 9.35
CA ASP A 73 -16.76 -6.02 8.39
C ASP A 73 -15.60 -5.01 8.20
N LEU A 74 -15.67 -3.85 8.87
CA LEU A 74 -14.73 -2.73 8.74
C LEU A 74 -13.78 -2.57 9.94
N VAL A 75 -13.85 -3.47 10.93
CA VAL A 75 -13.07 -3.42 12.20
C VAL A 75 -12.10 -4.59 12.29
#